data_AF-A0A356E8B2-F1
#
_entry.id   AF-A0A356E8B2-F1
#
_cell.length_a   1.000
_cell.length_b   1.000
_cell.length_c   1.000
_cell.angle_alpha   90.00
_cell.angle_beta   90.00
_cell.angle_gamma   90.00
#
_symmetry.space_group_name_H-M   'P 1'
#
loop_
_entity.id
_entity.type
_entity.pdbx_description
1 polymer ?
#
loop_
_entity_poly.entity_id
_entity_poly.type
_entity_poly.pdbx_seq_one_letter_code
_entity_poly.pdbx_strand_id
1 'polypeptide(L)' 'YIIDGLPPTPIAMPSESALMAVAKPEKTDFLYFVADGSGGHKFSRNLDEHNRAVQEYLRWYRSQKGNE' A
#
# COMPACT_ATOMS: atom_id res chain seq x y z
N TYR A 1 4.16 8.53 -12.21
CA TYR A 1 3.44 9.48 -11.34
C TYR A 1 3.94 10.87 -11.66
N ILE A 2 3.07 11.78 -12.07
CA ILE A 2 3.44 13.14 -12.53
C ILE A 2 2.45 14.25 -12.15
N ILE A 3 1.19 13.90 -11.84
CA ILE A 3 0.15 14.84 -11.43
C ILE A 3 -0.07 14.65 -9.93
N ASP A 4 -0.11 15.76 -9.18
CA ASP A 4 -0.45 15.76 -7.77
C ASP A 4 -1.98 15.66 -7.58
N GLY A 5 -2.42 14.89 -6.57
CA GLY A 5 -3.83 14.72 -6.26
C GLY A 5 -4.52 13.61 -7.06
N LEU A 6 -5.86 13.68 -7.16
CA LEU A 6 -6.68 12.67 -7.83
C LEU A 6 -6.74 12.89 -9.35
N PRO A 7 -6.85 11.82 -10.16
CA PRO A 7 -7.16 11.95 -11.59
C PRO A 7 -8.54 12.62 -11.80
N PRO A 8 -8.82 13.17 -12.99
CA PRO A 8 -10.06 13.91 -13.25
C PRO A 8 -11.33 13.04 -13.18
N THR A 9 -11.20 11.73 -13.31
CA THR A 9 -12.31 10.76 -13.24
C THR A 9 -11.90 9.50 -12.48
N PRO A 10 -12.86 8.72 -11.94
CA PRO A 10 -12.57 7.38 -11.41
C PRO A 10 -11.94 6.48 -12.48
N ILE A 11 -11.06 5.58 -12.04
CA ILE A 11 -10.39 4.60 -12.92
C ILE A 11 -11.12 3.25 -12.99
N ALA A 12 -12.06 3.02 -12.07
CA ALA A 12 -12.86 1.80 -11.96
C ALA A 12 -14.19 2.10 -11.25
N MET A 13 -15.12 1.15 -11.32
CA MET A 13 -16.36 1.17 -10.56
C MET A 13 -16.06 0.86 -9.08
N PRO A 14 -16.34 1.76 -8.12
CA PRO A 14 -16.08 1.50 -6.72
C PRO A 14 -17.11 0.53 -6.13
N SER A 15 -16.67 -0.32 -5.21
CA SER A 15 -17.57 -1.09 -4.35
C SER A 15 -18.17 -0.19 -3.26
N GLU A 16 -19.24 -0.66 -2.62
CA GLU A 16 -19.81 -0.01 -1.43
C GLU A 16 -18.76 0.13 -0.31
N SER A 17 -17.96 -0.90 -0.06
CA SER A 17 -16.89 -0.85 0.93
C SER A 17 -15.83 0.21 0.62
N ALA A 18 -15.49 0.40 -0.66
CA ALA A 18 -14.56 1.44 -1.08
C ALA A 18 -15.14 2.85 -0.85
N LEU A 19 -16.42 3.05 -1.17
CA LEU A 19 -17.11 4.32 -0.90
C LEU A 19 -17.14 4.64 0.60
N MET A 20 -17.42 3.62 1.43
CA MET A 20 -17.43 3.78 2.89
C MET A 20 -16.05 4.11 3.45
N ALA A 21 -14.99 3.49 2.93
CA ALA A 21 -13.62 3.77 3.35
C ALA A 21 -13.21 5.23 3.04
N VAL A 22 -13.64 5.77 1.89
CA VAL A 22 -13.40 7.18 1.54
C VAL A 22 -14.24 8.13 2.40
N ALA A 23 -15.52 7.80 2.64
CA ALA A 23 -16.42 8.64 3.43
C ALA A 23 -16.10 8.64 4.93
N LYS A 24 -15.57 7.54 5.46
CA LYS A 24 -15.23 7.33 6.88
C LYS A 24 -13.85 6.68 7.02
N PRO A 25 -12.77 7.39 6.70
CA PRO A 25 -11.43 6.84 6.81
C PRO A 25 -11.03 6.66 8.29
N GLU A 26 -10.20 5.65 8.54
CA GLU A 26 -9.52 5.53 9.83
C GLU A 26 -8.53 6.69 10.01
N LYS A 27 -8.50 7.27 11.22
CA LYS A 27 -7.56 8.35 11.53
C LYS A 27 -6.20 7.76 11.83
N THR A 28 -5.26 7.91 10.91
CA THR A 28 -3.89 7.43 11.06
C THR A 28 -2.90 8.43 10.48
N ASP A 29 -1.64 8.33 10.91
CA ASP A 29 -0.52 9.14 10.39
C ASP A 29 0.26 8.39 9.29
N PHE A 30 -0.31 7.33 8.71
CA PHE A 30 0.39 6.52 7.72
C PHE A 30 0.41 7.22 6.36
N LEU A 31 1.60 7.27 5.75
CA LEU A 31 1.82 7.88 4.44
C LEU A 31 2.22 6.84 3.38
N TYR A 32 2.74 5.70 3.82
CA TYR A 32 3.25 4.66 2.94
C TYR A 32 2.72 3.28 3.34
N PHE A 33 2.58 2.40 2.36
CA PHE A 33 2.30 0.98 2.57
C PHE A 33 3.08 0.14 1.56
N VAL A 34 3.44 -1.07 1.96
CA VAL A 34 4.05 -2.10 1.08
C VAL A 34 3.48 -3.46 1.43
N ALA A 35 3.40 -4.38 0.46
CA ALA A 35 3.01 -5.77 0.72
C ALA A 35 3.93 -6.41 1.78
N ASP A 36 3.37 -7.28 2.62
CA ASP A 36 4.12 -7.95 3.70
C ASP A 36 4.47 -9.42 3.42
N GLY A 37 3.97 -9.97 2.30
CA GLY A 37 4.16 -11.37 1.91
C GLY A 37 3.11 -12.35 2.43
N SER A 38 2.21 -11.92 3.30
CA SER A 38 1.08 -12.73 3.80
C SER A 38 -0.20 -12.58 2.97
N GLY A 39 -0.18 -11.68 1.97
CA GLY A 39 -1.37 -11.17 1.28
C GLY A 39 -1.89 -9.85 1.88
N GLY A 40 -1.23 -9.34 2.94
CA GLY A 40 -1.52 -8.06 3.58
C GLY A 40 -0.52 -6.95 3.23
N HIS A 41 -0.54 -5.91 4.07
CA HIS A 41 0.28 -4.72 3.93
C HIS A 41 0.88 -4.26 5.27
N LYS A 42 2.12 -3.77 5.22
CA LYS A 42 2.76 -3.04 6.31
C LYS A 42 2.68 -1.54 6.05
N PHE A 43 2.09 -0.80 6.99
CA PHE A 43 1.93 0.65 6.94
C PHE A 43 3.09 1.37 7.64
N SER A 44 3.45 2.57 7.18
CA SER A 44 4.59 3.34 7.70
C SER A 44 4.32 4.84 7.70
N ARG A 45 4.85 5.56 8.70
CA ARG A 45 4.59 6.99 8.90
C ARG A 45 5.60 7.88 8.18
N ASN A 46 6.78 7.34 7.87
CA ASN A 46 7.85 8.06 7.20
C ASN A 46 8.57 7.16 6.18
N LEU A 47 9.40 7.79 5.35
CA LEU A 47 10.11 7.13 4.26
C LEU A 47 11.14 6.09 4.73
N ASP A 48 11.80 6.32 5.86
CA ASP A 48 12.81 5.40 6.39
C ASP A 48 12.19 4.09 6.88
N GLU A 49 11.06 4.19 7.60
CA GLU A 49 10.25 3.03 8.00
C GLU A 49 9.77 2.25 6.77
N HIS A 50 9.25 2.97 5.76
CA HIS A 50 8.78 2.35 4.53
C HIS A 50 9.91 1.60 3.80
N ASN A 51 11.07 2.22 3.65
CA ASN A 51 12.22 1.61 2.98
C ASN A 51 12.68 0.33 3.69
N ARG A 52 12.64 0.29 5.03
CA ARG A 52 12.92 -0.95 5.78
C ARG A 52 11.89 -2.04 5.48
N ALA A 53 10.61 -1.70 5.49
CA ALA A 53 9.53 -2.62 5.15
C ALA A 53 9.63 -3.14 3.71
N VAL A 54 10.02 -2.29 2.75
CA VAL A 54 10.29 -2.69 1.36
C VAL A 54 11.42 -3.71 1.30
N GLN A 55 12.52 -3.49 2.02
CA GLN A 55 13.63 -4.45 2.04
C GLN A 55 13.23 -5.80 2.66
N GLU A 56 12.38 -5.80 3.69
CA GLU A 56 11.81 -7.02 4.26
C GLU A 56 10.98 -7.78 3.22
N TYR A 57 10.06 -7.09 2.55
CA TYR A 57 9.24 -7.67 1.49
C TYR A 57 10.08 -8.24 0.34
N LEU A 58 11.09 -7.50 -0.13
CA LEU A 58 11.96 -7.94 -1.23
C LEU A 58 12.80 -9.17 -0.85
N ARG A 59 13.26 -9.28 0.40
CA ARG A 59 13.95 -10.49 0.88
C ARG A 59 13.01 -11.68 0.87
N TRP A 60 11.78 -11.53 1.37
CA TRP A 60 10.75 -12.56 1.32
C TRP A 60 10.45 -12.98 -0.13
N TYR A 61 10.17 -12.01 -1.02
CA TYR A 61 9.84 -12.28 -2.42
C TYR A 61 10.95 -13.06 -3.15
N ARG A 62 12.21 -12.71 -2.90
CA ARG A 62 13.38 -13.42 -3.48
C ARG A 62 13.51 -14.85 -2.93
N SER A 63 13.19 -15.09 -1.66
CA SER A 63 13.21 -16.45 -1.10
C SER A 63 12.13 -17.35 -1.69
N GLN A 64 10.98 -16.81 -2.11
CA GLN A 64 9.93 -17.57 -2.80
C GLN A 64 10.38 -17.93 -4.23
N LYS A 65 10.91 -16.97 -4.97
CA LYS A 65 11.44 -17.15 -6.34
C LYS A 65 12.61 -18.13 -6.45
N GLY A 66 13.38 -18.32 -5.39
CA GLY A 66 14.48 -19.30 -5.35
C GLY A 66 14.03 -20.74 -5.06
N ASN A 67 12.75 -20.93 -4.70
CA ASN A 67 12.14 -22.24 -4.44
C ASN A 67 11.29 -22.75 -5.63
N GLU A 68 11.31 -22.03 -6.76
CA GLU A 68 10.71 -22.41 -8.05
C GLU A 68 11.80 -22.90 -9.02
#